data_AF-A0AAN6K3L8-F1
#
_entry.id   AF-A0AAN6K3L8-F1
#
_cell.length_a   1.000
_cell.length_b   1.000
_cell.length_c   1.000
_cell.angle_alpha   90.00
_cell.angle_beta   90.00
_cell.angle_gamma   90.00
#
_symmetry.space_group_name_H-M   'P 1'
#
loop_
_entity.id
_entity.type
_entity.pdbx_description
1 polymer ?
#
loop_
_entity_poly.entity_id
_entity_poly.type
_entity_poly.pdbx_seq_one_letter_code
_entity_poly.pdbx_strand_id
1 'polypeptide(L)'
;IKSRNAEWAGARQDYLAAGKAGTQEVADLDEAEGAAKLAAGAEQAGDWENCVVQSGVAILVAGTALDLRQRRARCRFERGEVMEGVSDLNHVLQINTGLTEPHLQIAAMTFYSMGETEKGVTAISKCLHHDPDNKACAKLRKSQKAIERTLKKINQLIEKRQYASAVKLLVPTTEDPGLLQDIKDDTKAAREAGYIHPKAGEGLYSGLIEKTCEAYTEMNNPKKAQQYCEEALTYNPNCLPALLNKAQRLIDSDDFDQAIGVINRAKDANGGLTQKMQEMLQNAQSLLKRSKQKDYYKTLGVPRSADAREIKKAFRKLTVLHHPDKAQQNGMTAEEAQKGMAAINEAYEVLGDEEMKARYDGGEDPMDPQSGQGGPFQGSPFGHGPGGQPVFFRQSSGGGGGGSFKFQGGGGFPGGFPFG
;
A
#
# COMPACT_ATOMS: atom_id res chain seq x y z
N ILE A 1 26.26 3.85 -46.71
CA ILE A 1 27.66 4.01 -46.23
C ILE A 1 27.97 2.79 -45.39
N LYS A 2 29.02 2.04 -45.75
CA LYS A 2 29.38 0.76 -45.13
C LYS A 2 29.56 0.84 -43.60
N SER A 3 30.05 1.98 -43.09
CA SER A 3 30.21 2.24 -41.66
C SER A 3 28.90 2.12 -40.88
N ARG A 4 27.77 2.55 -41.47
CA ARG A 4 26.45 2.47 -40.82
C ARG A 4 25.96 1.04 -40.62
N ASN A 5 26.42 0.09 -41.45
CA ASN A 5 26.04 -1.32 -41.43
C ASN A 5 27.04 -2.22 -40.68
N ALA A 6 28.01 -1.64 -39.96
CA ALA A 6 29.11 -2.40 -39.33
C ALA A 6 29.99 -3.17 -40.32
N GLU A 7 30.05 -2.75 -41.59
CA GLU A 7 31.00 -3.28 -42.57
C GLU A 7 32.38 -2.60 -42.41
N TRP A 8 33.02 -2.84 -41.28
CA TRP A 8 34.17 -2.07 -40.78
C TRP A 8 35.33 -1.97 -41.79
N ALA A 9 35.79 -3.12 -42.31
CA ALA A 9 36.90 -3.16 -43.26
C ALA A 9 36.58 -2.43 -44.57
N GLY A 10 35.36 -2.61 -45.09
CA GLY A 10 34.91 -1.94 -46.30
C GLY A 10 34.76 -0.42 -46.09
N ALA A 11 34.22 -0.02 -44.94
CA ALA A 11 34.09 1.40 -44.58
C ALA A 11 35.45 2.09 -44.45
N ARG A 12 36.43 1.40 -43.85
CA ARG A 12 37.81 1.86 -43.73
C ARG A 12 38.43 2.08 -45.12
N GLN A 13 38.26 1.13 -46.03
CA GLN A 13 38.73 1.26 -47.42
C GLN A 13 38.08 2.47 -48.11
N ASP A 14 36.76 2.66 -47.96
CA ASP A 14 36.05 3.80 -48.55
C ASP A 14 36.58 5.14 -48.01
N TYR A 15 36.86 5.24 -46.70
CA TYR A 15 37.43 6.46 -46.11
C TYR A 15 38.86 6.74 -46.58
N LEU A 16 39.71 5.71 -46.65
CA LEU A 16 41.08 5.85 -47.17
C LEU A 16 41.09 6.27 -48.64
N ALA A 17 40.24 5.66 -49.47
CA ALA A 17 40.08 6.04 -50.87
C ALA A 17 39.58 7.49 -51.06
N ALA A 18 38.79 7.99 -50.10
CA ALA A 18 38.34 9.38 -50.04
C ALA A 18 39.39 10.36 -49.46
N GLY A 19 40.62 9.91 -49.19
CA GLY A 19 41.69 10.74 -48.63
C GLY A 19 41.49 11.12 -47.16
N LYS A 20 40.61 10.42 -46.44
CA LYS A 20 40.28 10.67 -45.03
C LYS A 20 41.18 9.92 -44.04
N ALA A 21 42.41 9.62 -44.44
CA ALA A 21 43.36 8.97 -43.54
C ALA A 21 43.66 9.89 -42.33
N GLY A 22 43.56 9.36 -41.12
CA GLY A 22 43.86 10.10 -39.89
C GLY A 22 42.80 11.14 -39.49
N THR A 23 41.61 11.14 -40.09
CA THR A 23 40.52 12.02 -39.67
C THR A 23 39.72 11.42 -38.51
N GLN A 24 38.91 12.26 -37.85
CA GLN A 24 38.03 11.83 -36.77
C GLN A 24 37.08 10.72 -37.21
N GLU A 25 36.60 10.72 -38.46
CA GLU A 25 35.68 9.68 -38.93
C GLU A 25 36.30 8.28 -39.00
N VAL A 26 37.61 8.19 -39.22
CA VAL A 26 38.34 6.90 -39.17
C VAL A 26 38.58 6.49 -37.71
N ALA A 27 38.89 7.44 -36.83
CA ALA A 27 39.03 7.18 -35.40
C ALA A 27 37.70 6.68 -34.78
N ASP A 28 36.59 7.33 -35.10
CA ASP A 28 35.24 6.93 -34.66
C ASP A 28 34.88 5.53 -35.17
N LEU A 29 35.26 5.20 -36.42
CA LEU A 29 35.05 3.87 -36.99
C LEU A 29 35.83 2.80 -36.20
N ASP A 30 37.05 3.09 -35.79
CA ASP A 30 37.93 2.17 -35.05
C ASP A 30 37.42 1.93 -33.64
N GLU A 31 36.99 3.01 -32.99
CA GLU A 31 36.34 2.94 -31.68
C GLU A 31 35.05 2.11 -31.76
N ALA A 32 34.20 2.35 -32.77
CA ALA A 32 32.96 1.60 -32.95
C ALA A 32 33.20 0.12 -33.26
N GLU A 33 34.21 -0.23 -34.07
CA GLU A 33 34.60 -1.62 -34.34
C GLU A 33 35.11 -2.29 -33.06
N GLY A 34 35.93 -1.59 -32.26
CA GLY A 34 36.41 -2.07 -30.96
C GLY A 34 35.27 -2.32 -29.98
N ALA A 35 34.36 -1.35 -29.85
CA ALA A 35 33.18 -1.45 -29.01
C ALA A 35 32.25 -2.60 -29.43
N ALA A 36 32.07 -2.83 -30.74
CA ALA A 36 31.30 -3.97 -31.24
C ALA A 36 31.89 -5.32 -30.80
N LYS A 37 33.23 -5.46 -30.81
CA LYS A 37 33.92 -6.67 -30.34
C LYS A 37 33.79 -6.84 -28.83
N LEU A 38 33.96 -5.76 -28.07
CA LEU A 38 33.79 -5.77 -26.61
C LEU A 38 32.35 -6.14 -26.23
N ALA A 39 31.35 -5.61 -26.93
CA ALA A 39 29.95 -5.96 -26.73
C ALA A 39 29.69 -7.46 -26.94
N ALA A 40 30.27 -8.04 -27.99
CA ALA A 40 30.14 -9.47 -28.26
C ALA A 40 30.82 -10.33 -27.18
N GLY A 41 32.01 -9.94 -26.72
CA GLY A 41 32.69 -10.61 -25.61
C GLY A 41 31.91 -10.50 -24.30
N ALA A 42 31.33 -9.33 -24.01
CA ALA A 42 30.52 -9.10 -22.82
C ALA A 42 29.23 -9.93 -22.81
N GLU A 43 28.53 -10.05 -23.95
CA GLU A 43 27.36 -10.94 -24.08
C GLU A 43 27.71 -12.40 -23.77
N GLN A 44 28.84 -12.89 -24.30
CA GLN A 44 29.30 -14.26 -24.03
C GLN A 44 29.71 -14.48 -22.56
N ALA A 45 30.25 -13.45 -21.91
CA ALA A 45 30.63 -13.49 -20.50
C ALA A 45 29.45 -13.31 -19.54
N GLY A 46 28.24 -13.00 -20.05
CA GLY A 46 27.08 -12.64 -19.22
C GLY A 46 27.21 -11.27 -18.56
N ASP A 47 28.13 -10.42 -19.03
CA ASP A 47 28.28 -9.04 -18.59
C ASP A 47 27.33 -8.15 -19.38
N TRP A 48 26.06 -8.17 -18.95
CA TRP A 48 24.98 -7.49 -19.64
C TRP A 48 25.13 -5.96 -19.64
N GLU A 49 25.76 -5.41 -18.60
CA GLU A 49 26.02 -3.97 -18.52
C GLU A 49 26.99 -3.51 -19.60
N ASN A 50 28.17 -4.13 -19.65
CA ASN A 50 29.14 -3.78 -20.69
C ASN A 50 28.62 -4.14 -22.07
N CYS A 51 27.84 -5.22 -22.23
CA CYS A 51 27.18 -5.52 -23.50
C CYS A 51 26.29 -4.36 -23.97
N VAL A 52 25.44 -3.80 -23.10
CA VAL A 52 24.53 -2.69 -23.45
C VAL A 52 25.32 -1.42 -23.77
N VAL A 53 26.29 -1.07 -22.93
CA VAL A 53 27.12 0.14 -23.09
C VAL A 53 27.91 0.08 -24.39
N GLN A 54 28.65 -0.99 -24.62
CA GLN A 54 29.53 -1.14 -25.79
C GLN A 54 28.73 -1.29 -27.09
N SER A 55 27.57 -1.97 -27.07
CA SER A 55 26.66 -1.97 -28.21
C SER A 55 26.17 -0.55 -28.52
N GLY A 56 25.90 0.25 -27.48
CA GLY A 56 25.51 1.65 -27.64
C GLY A 56 26.57 2.52 -28.32
N VAL A 57 27.82 2.40 -27.89
CA VAL A 57 28.96 3.09 -28.52
C VAL A 57 29.08 2.70 -29.99
N ALA A 58 29.05 1.41 -30.30
CA ALA A 58 29.14 0.94 -31.69
C ALA A 58 27.97 1.45 -32.57
N ILE A 59 26.75 1.53 -32.03
CA ILE A 59 25.56 2.02 -32.73
C ILE A 59 25.64 3.51 -33.10
N LEU A 60 26.46 4.32 -32.42
CA LEU A 60 26.63 5.74 -32.77
C LEU A 60 27.16 5.90 -34.21
N VAL A 61 28.07 5.00 -34.62
CA VAL A 61 28.61 4.96 -35.99
C VAL A 61 27.83 3.98 -36.86
N ALA A 62 27.56 2.78 -36.35
CA ALA A 62 26.89 1.69 -37.05
C ALA A 62 25.37 1.63 -36.79
N GLY A 63 24.70 2.78 -36.92
CA GLY A 63 23.30 2.93 -36.52
C GLY A 63 22.28 2.08 -37.26
N THR A 64 22.63 1.51 -38.43
CA THR A 64 21.78 0.60 -39.23
C THR A 64 22.21 -0.86 -39.15
N ALA A 65 23.22 -1.19 -38.35
CA ALA A 65 23.62 -2.57 -38.11
C ALA A 65 22.57 -3.30 -37.26
N LEU A 66 21.87 -4.26 -37.89
CA LEU A 66 20.82 -5.05 -37.25
C LEU A 66 21.35 -5.85 -36.05
N ASP A 67 22.49 -6.53 -36.21
CA ASP A 67 23.06 -7.39 -35.17
C ASP A 67 23.37 -6.62 -33.88
N LEU A 68 23.93 -5.41 -33.98
CA LEU A 68 24.25 -4.58 -32.81
C LEU A 68 23.00 -4.18 -32.04
N ARG A 69 21.92 -3.82 -32.74
CA ARG A 69 20.65 -3.47 -32.08
C ARG A 69 19.97 -4.68 -31.47
N GLN A 70 19.96 -5.82 -32.17
CA GLN A 70 19.44 -7.07 -31.64
C GLN A 70 20.23 -7.54 -30.41
N ARG A 71 21.56 -7.43 -30.43
CA ARG A 71 22.44 -7.73 -29.30
C ARG A 71 22.13 -6.85 -28.10
N ARG A 72 22.04 -5.53 -28.31
CA ARG A 72 21.68 -4.60 -27.24
C ARG A 72 20.29 -4.92 -26.66
N ALA A 73 19.31 -5.24 -27.51
CA ALA A 73 17.98 -5.65 -27.05
C ALA A 73 18.04 -6.88 -26.15
N ARG A 74 18.75 -7.94 -26.56
CA ARG A 74 18.94 -9.16 -25.75
C ARG A 74 19.59 -8.84 -24.40
N CYS A 75 20.68 -8.08 -24.39
CA CYS A 75 21.36 -7.70 -23.14
C CYS A 75 20.49 -6.81 -22.24
N ARG A 76 19.63 -5.95 -22.80
CA ARG A 76 18.62 -5.19 -22.03
C ARG A 76 17.57 -6.10 -21.40
N PHE A 77 17.08 -7.08 -22.15
CA PHE A 77 16.14 -8.06 -21.58
C PHE A 77 16.75 -8.88 -20.45
N GLU A 78 18.03 -9.22 -20.55
CA GLU A 78 18.78 -9.86 -19.46
C GLU A 78 18.96 -8.96 -18.23
N ARG A 79 18.91 -7.65 -18.40
CA ARG A 79 18.88 -6.68 -17.29
C ARG A 79 17.47 -6.42 -16.73
N GLY A 80 16.43 -6.97 -17.37
CA GLY A 80 15.03 -6.65 -17.05
C GLY A 80 14.57 -5.30 -17.61
N GLU A 81 15.37 -4.66 -18.47
CA GLU A 81 15.08 -3.38 -19.14
C GLU A 81 14.18 -3.61 -20.36
N VAL A 82 12.94 -4.08 -20.09
CA VAL A 82 12.00 -4.53 -21.14
C VAL A 82 11.61 -3.40 -22.08
N MET A 83 11.32 -2.20 -21.55
CA MET A 83 10.91 -1.05 -22.36
C MET A 83 11.99 -0.64 -23.34
N GLU A 84 13.22 -0.55 -22.86
CA GLU A 84 14.40 -0.17 -23.63
C GLU A 84 14.76 -1.25 -24.66
N GLY A 85 14.64 -2.53 -24.30
CA GLY A 85 14.84 -3.64 -25.23
C GLY A 85 13.78 -3.67 -26.33
N VAL A 86 12.51 -3.42 -26.01
CA VAL A 86 11.43 -3.26 -26.99
C VAL A 86 11.68 -2.05 -27.90
N SER A 87 12.25 -0.96 -27.37
CA SER A 87 12.66 0.19 -28.18
C SER A 87 13.74 -0.17 -29.20
N ASP A 88 14.73 -1.00 -28.82
CA ASP A 88 15.72 -1.51 -29.76
C ASP A 88 15.10 -2.39 -30.84
N LEU A 89 14.17 -3.28 -30.48
CA LEU A 89 13.44 -4.09 -31.46
C LEU A 89 12.59 -3.23 -32.42
N ASN A 90 12.01 -2.12 -31.96
CA ASN A 90 11.33 -1.18 -32.85
C ASN A 90 12.30 -0.56 -33.86
N HIS A 91 13.52 -0.21 -33.46
CA HIS A 91 14.55 0.27 -34.40
C HIS A 91 15.01 -0.82 -35.37
N VAL A 92 15.11 -2.06 -34.90
CA VAL A 92 15.36 -3.23 -35.77
C VAL A 92 14.29 -3.31 -36.86
N LEU A 93 13.01 -3.14 -36.51
CA LEU A 93 11.91 -3.15 -37.47
C LEU A 93 11.86 -1.91 -38.37
N GLN A 94 12.39 -0.77 -37.95
CA GLN A 94 12.56 0.40 -38.84
C GLN A 94 13.60 0.13 -39.92
N ILE A 95 14.62 -0.68 -39.63
CA ILE A 95 15.67 -1.06 -40.59
C ILE A 95 15.19 -2.22 -41.47
N ASN A 96 14.55 -3.23 -40.87
CA ASN A 96 14.03 -4.39 -41.58
C ASN A 96 12.63 -4.77 -41.05
N THR A 97 11.61 -4.33 -41.77
CA THR A 97 10.19 -4.49 -41.39
C THR A 97 9.67 -5.92 -41.50
N GLY A 98 10.34 -6.79 -42.28
CA GLY A 98 9.92 -8.15 -42.56
C GLY A 98 10.29 -9.17 -41.48
N LEU A 99 10.98 -8.77 -40.41
CA LEU A 99 11.41 -9.68 -39.35
C LEU A 99 10.24 -10.03 -38.42
N THR A 100 9.73 -11.26 -38.51
CA THR A 100 8.58 -11.74 -37.74
C THR A 100 8.84 -11.76 -36.22
N GLU A 101 9.99 -12.26 -35.78
CA GLU A 101 10.31 -12.45 -34.36
C GLU A 101 10.28 -11.15 -33.55
N PRO A 102 10.92 -10.04 -33.98
CA PRO A 102 10.78 -8.76 -33.31
C PRO A 102 9.33 -8.28 -33.19
N HIS A 103 8.47 -8.48 -34.21
CA HIS A 103 7.05 -8.11 -34.08
C HIS A 103 6.34 -8.92 -33.00
N LEU A 104 6.59 -10.23 -32.94
CA LEU A 104 6.02 -11.13 -31.92
C LEU A 104 6.47 -10.73 -30.51
N GLN A 105 7.78 -10.47 -30.34
CA GLN A 105 8.36 -10.05 -29.08
C GLN A 105 7.83 -8.69 -28.60
N ILE A 106 7.83 -7.68 -29.48
CA ILE A 106 7.28 -6.35 -29.17
C ILE A 106 5.81 -6.48 -28.79
N ALA A 107 5.01 -7.21 -29.57
CA ALA A 107 3.59 -7.34 -29.30
C ALA A 107 3.30 -8.06 -27.99
N ALA A 108 3.99 -9.17 -27.70
CA ALA A 108 3.75 -9.95 -26.49
C ALA A 108 4.22 -9.21 -25.23
N MET A 109 5.43 -8.65 -25.22
CA MET A 109 5.93 -7.90 -24.07
C MET A 109 5.14 -6.61 -23.82
N THR A 110 4.76 -5.89 -24.87
CA THR A 110 3.91 -4.69 -24.72
C THR A 110 2.53 -5.05 -24.16
N PHE A 111 1.94 -6.14 -24.62
CA PHE A 111 0.61 -6.54 -24.19
C PHE A 111 0.59 -7.12 -22.77
N TYR A 112 1.37 -8.18 -22.52
CA TYR A 112 1.30 -8.95 -21.28
C TYR A 112 2.22 -8.39 -20.19
N SER A 113 3.45 -7.99 -20.56
CA SER A 113 4.44 -7.53 -19.58
C SER A 113 4.22 -6.08 -19.16
N MET A 114 3.95 -5.20 -20.11
CA MET A 114 3.73 -3.77 -19.83
C MET A 114 2.25 -3.43 -19.58
N GLY A 115 1.31 -4.34 -19.90
CA GLY A 115 -0.13 -4.08 -19.76
C GLY A 115 -0.70 -3.09 -20.80
N GLU A 116 0.09 -2.69 -21.79
CA GLU A 116 -0.31 -1.74 -22.84
C GLU A 116 -1.03 -2.45 -23.99
N THR A 117 -2.24 -2.94 -23.70
CA THR A 117 -2.97 -3.88 -24.56
C THR A 117 -3.25 -3.37 -25.98
N GLU A 118 -3.67 -2.11 -26.13
CA GLU A 118 -3.93 -1.52 -27.45
C GLU A 118 -2.67 -1.41 -28.31
N LYS A 119 -1.53 -1.05 -27.69
CA LYS A 119 -0.23 -0.97 -28.37
C LYS A 119 0.27 -2.36 -28.75
N GLY A 120 0.06 -3.37 -27.90
CA GLY A 120 0.36 -4.77 -28.21
C GLY A 120 -0.42 -5.28 -29.45
N VAL A 121 -1.74 -5.05 -29.49
CA VAL A 121 -2.59 -5.40 -30.63
C VAL A 121 -2.18 -4.67 -31.91
N THR A 122 -1.76 -3.42 -31.78
CA THR A 122 -1.24 -2.62 -32.90
C THR A 122 0.07 -3.19 -33.42
N ALA A 123 1.00 -3.56 -32.53
CA ALA A 123 2.27 -4.17 -32.90
C ALA A 123 2.08 -5.49 -33.64
N ILE A 124 1.23 -6.41 -33.14
CA ILE A 124 1.02 -7.69 -33.84
C ILE A 124 0.27 -7.54 -35.16
N SER A 125 -0.55 -6.49 -35.29
CA SER A 125 -1.21 -6.19 -36.56
C SER A 125 -0.21 -5.75 -37.64
N LYS A 126 0.92 -5.14 -37.27
CA LYS A 126 2.02 -4.84 -38.20
C LYS A 126 2.71 -6.11 -38.70
N CYS A 127 2.87 -7.14 -37.86
CA CYS A 127 3.38 -8.43 -38.32
C CYS A 127 2.55 -8.98 -39.50
N LEU A 128 1.23 -9.06 -39.33
CA LEU A 128 0.33 -9.58 -40.36
C LEU A 128 0.18 -8.67 -41.58
N HIS A 129 0.52 -7.40 -41.47
CA HIS A 129 0.59 -6.52 -42.63
C HIS A 129 1.76 -6.91 -43.55
N HIS A 130 2.88 -7.33 -42.98
CA HIS A 130 4.06 -7.78 -43.73
C HIS A 130 4.00 -9.25 -44.15
N ASP A 131 3.39 -10.11 -43.31
CA ASP A 131 3.22 -11.54 -43.57
C ASP A 131 1.80 -12.00 -43.16
N PRO A 132 0.80 -11.85 -44.06
CA PRO A 132 -0.60 -12.17 -43.76
C PRO A 132 -0.88 -13.63 -43.40
N ASP A 133 -0.05 -14.56 -43.89
CA ASP A 133 -0.22 -16.00 -43.70
C ASP A 133 0.54 -16.54 -42.47
N ASN A 134 1.19 -15.66 -41.71
CA ASN A 134 1.95 -16.04 -40.53
C ASN A 134 1.05 -16.58 -39.42
N LYS A 135 1.08 -17.91 -39.21
CA LYS A 135 0.25 -18.59 -38.20
C LYS A 135 0.52 -18.11 -36.77
N ALA A 136 1.77 -17.81 -36.42
CA ALA A 136 2.13 -17.33 -35.08
C ALA A 136 1.54 -15.94 -34.82
N CYS A 137 1.72 -15.02 -35.77
CA CYS A 137 1.15 -13.68 -35.64
C CYS A 137 -0.38 -13.67 -35.66
N ALA A 138 -1.01 -14.53 -36.49
CA ALA A 138 -2.45 -14.69 -36.53
C ALA A 138 -3.00 -15.21 -35.19
N LYS A 139 -2.35 -16.23 -34.60
CA LYS A 139 -2.73 -16.80 -33.30
C LYS A 139 -2.61 -15.76 -32.18
N LEU A 140 -1.46 -15.08 -32.08
CA LEU A 140 -1.23 -14.08 -31.03
C LEU A 140 -2.22 -12.90 -31.15
N ARG A 141 -2.45 -12.39 -32.37
CA ARG A 141 -3.43 -11.32 -32.59
C ARG A 141 -4.84 -11.72 -32.22
N LYS A 142 -5.24 -12.95 -32.53
CA LYS A 142 -6.58 -13.47 -32.16
C LYS A 142 -6.74 -13.47 -30.64
N SER A 143 -5.73 -13.96 -29.91
CA SER A 143 -5.76 -13.97 -28.43
C SER A 143 -5.82 -12.57 -27.84
N GLN A 144 -4.90 -11.70 -28.25
CA GLN A 144 -4.83 -10.32 -27.75
C GLN A 144 -6.11 -9.54 -28.01
N LYS A 145 -6.73 -9.69 -29.20
CA LYS A 145 -8.03 -9.05 -29.49
C LYS A 145 -9.19 -9.61 -28.67
N ALA A 146 -9.18 -10.90 -28.35
CA ALA A 146 -10.21 -11.48 -27.49
C ALA A 146 -10.10 -10.90 -26.07
N ILE A 147 -8.89 -10.89 -25.51
CA ILE A 147 -8.59 -10.30 -24.21
C ILE A 147 -8.95 -8.81 -24.18
N GLU A 148 -8.53 -8.03 -25.19
CA GLU A 148 -8.83 -6.59 -25.27
C GLU A 148 -10.34 -6.31 -25.24
N ARG A 149 -11.16 -7.12 -25.92
CA ARG A 149 -12.62 -6.99 -25.88
C ARG A 149 -13.20 -7.30 -24.50
N THR A 150 -12.70 -8.34 -23.84
CA THR A 150 -13.13 -8.69 -22.48
C THR A 150 -12.73 -7.60 -21.49
N LEU A 151 -11.51 -7.06 -21.60
CA LEU A 151 -11.03 -5.93 -20.79
C LEU A 151 -11.91 -4.69 -20.95
N LYS A 152 -12.29 -4.33 -22.18
CA LYS A 152 -13.20 -3.21 -22.44
C LYS A 152 -14.55 -3.41 -21.73
N LYS A 153 -15.10 -4.62 -21.75
CA LYS A 153 -16.33 -4.95 -21.01
C LYS A 153 -16.14 -4.84 -19.49
N ILE A 154 -15.04 -5.40 -18.96
CA ILE A 154 -14.74 -5.35 -17.51
C ILE A 154 -14.60 -3.91 -17.04
N ASN A 155 -13.86 -3.07 -17.77
CA ASN A 155 -13.70 -1.66 -17.42
C ASN A 155 -15.04 -0.93 -17.39
N GLN A 156 -15.90 -1.14 -18.40
CA GLN A 156 -17.26 -0.57 -18.41
C GLN A 156 -18.12 -1.05 -17.24
N LEU A 157 -18.00 -2.32 -16.82
CA LEU A 157 -18.73 -2.85 -15.68
C LEU A 157 -18.24 -2.22 -14.38
N ILE A 158 -16.92 -2.07 -14.21
CA ILE A 158 -16.31 -1.43 -13.03
C ILE A 158 -16.70 0.04 -12.94
N GLU A 159 -16.64 0.78 -14.05
CA GLU A 159 -17.09 2.19 -14.12
C GLU A 159 -18.55 2.35 -13.70
N LYS A 160 -19.40 1.39 -14.05
CA LYS A 160 -20.82 1.34 -13.65
C LYS A 160 -21.04 0.76 -12.25
N ARG A 161 -19.98 0.48 -11.48
CA ARG A 161 -20.02 -0.19 -10.17
C ARG A 161 -20.69 -1.57 -10.20
N GLN A 162 -20.74 -2.23 -11.35
CA GLN A 162 -21.28 -3.57 -11.54
C GLN A 162 -20.23 -4.64 -11.23
N TYR A 163 -19.68 -4.61 -10.01
CA TYR A 163 -18.54 -5.44 -9.59
C TYR A 163 -18.83 -6.94 -9.69
N ALA A 164 -20.04 -7.38 -9.32
CA ALA A 164 -20.42 -8.80 -9.41
C ALA A 164 -20.35 -9.34 -10.85
N SER A 165 -20.75 -8.54 -11.83
CA SER A 165 -20.66 -8.91 -13.25
C SER A 165 -19.22 -8.85 -13.76
N ALA A 166 -18.43 -7.87 -13.31
CA ALA A 166 -17.03 -7.77 -13.67
C ALA A 166 -16.22 -8.98 -13.16
N VAL A 167 -16.42 -9.35 -11.90
CA VAL A 167 -15.77 -10.50 -11.26
C VAL A 167 -16.06 -11.80 -12.00
N LYS A 168 -17.30 -12.03 -12.45
CA LYS A 168 -17.66 -13.22 -13.24
C LYS A 168 -16.83 -13.39 -14.53
N LEU A 169 -16.32 -12.30 -15.10
CA LEU A 169 -15.43 -12.34 -16.27
C LEU A 169 -13.95 -12.46 -15.89
N LEU A 170 -13.58 -12.04 -14.67
CA LEU A 170 -12.20 -12.02 -14.20
C LEU A 170 -11.77 -13.37 -13.64
N VAL A 171 -12.63 -14.01 -12.84
CA VAL A 171 -12.26 -15.18 -12.03
C VAL A 171 -12.93 -16.46 -12.52
N PRO A 172 -12.39 -17.65 -12.16
CA PRO A 172 -13.00 -18.92 -12.53
C PRO A 172 -14.45 -19.06 -12.08
N THR A 173 -15.29 -19.56 -12.98
CA THR A 173 -16.67 -19.99 -12.75
C THR A 173 -16.82 -21.47 -13.13
N THR A 174 -18.03 -22.02 -13.01
CA THR A 174 -18.30 -23.39 -13.43
C THR A 174 -18.22 -23.60 -14.94
N GLU A 175 -18.39 -22.52 -15.72
CA GLU A 175 -18.50 -22.57 -17.19
C GLU A 175 -17.26 -22.00 -17.89
N ASP A 176 -16.56 -21.07 -17.22
CA ASP A 176 -15.48 -20.27 -17.82
C ASP A 176 -14.31 -20.15 -16.83
N PRO A 177 -13.05 -20.43 -17.25
CA PRO A 177 -11.85 -20.29 -16.41
C PRO A 177 -11.57 -18.85 -15.96
N GLY A 178 -12.14 -17.85 -16.66
CA GLY A 178 -12.00 -16.44 -16.35
C GLY A 178 -10.71 -15.83 -16.89
N LEU A 179 -10.74 -14.52 -17.10
CA LEU A 179 -9.68 -13.78 -17.78
C LEU A 179 -8.32 -13.86 -17.07
N LEU A 180 -8.30 -13.95 -15.73
CA LEU A 180 -7.05 -14.09 -14.98
C LEU A 180 -6.32 -15.39 -15.35
N GLN A 181 -7.05 -16.48 -15.54
CA GLN A 181 -6.47 -17.77 -15.92
C GLN A 181 -6.03 -17.75 -17.38
N ASP A 182 -6.86 -17.22 -18.28
CA ASP A 182 -6.51 -17.06 -19.70
C ASP A 182 -5.19 -16.30 -19.87
N ILE A 183 -4.99 -15.21 -19.11
CA ILE A 183 -3.77 -14.41 -19.18
C ILE A 183 -2.56 -15.15 -18.62
N LYS A 184 -2.72 -15.93 -17.55
CA LYS A 184 -1.64 -16.80 -17.05
C LYS A 184 -1.19 -17.80 -18.10
N ASP A 185 -2.15 -18.47 -18.74
CA ASP A 185 -1.87 -19.50 -19.73
C ASP A 185 -1.26 -18.91 -21.01
N ASP A 186 -1.79 -17.77 -21.48
CA ASP A 186 -1.24 -17.05 -22.63
C ASP A 186 0.17 -16.51 -22.37
N THR A 187 0.41 -15.93 -21.18
CA THR A 187 1.74 -15.40 -20.81
C THR A 187 2.75 -16.54 -20.72
N LYS A 188 2.35 -17.69 -20.15
CA LYS A 188 3.18 -18.89 -20.12
C LYS A 188 3.52 -19.38 -21.53
N ALA A 189 2.51 -19.53 -22.39
CA ALA A 189 2.72 -19.97 -23.78
C ALA A 189 3.61 -18.99 -24.56
N ALA A 190 3.47 -17.69 -24.33
CA ALA A 190 4.31 -16.66 -24.97
C ALA A 190 5.76 -16.66 -24.44
N ARG A 191 5.99 -17.01 -23.16
CA ARG A 191 7.33 -17.23 -22.61
C ARG A 191 7.97 -18.48 -23.22
N GLU A 192 7.25 -19.59 -23.29
CA GLU A 192 7.73 -20.84 -23.90
C GLU A 192 8.07 -20.68 -25.39
N ALA A 193 7.33 -19.81 -26.09
CA ALA A 193 7.59 -19.47 -27.50
C ALA A 193 8.72 -18.44 -27.70
N GLY A 194 9.32 -17.90 -26.63
CA GLY A 194 10.39 -16.89 -26.70
C GLY A 194 9.92 -15.47 -27.04
N TYR A 195 8.61 -15.20 -26.97
CA TYR A 195 8.05 -13.88 -27.25
C TYR A 195 8.11 -12.95 -26.03
N ILE A 196 8.08 -13.53 -24.83
CA ILE A 196 8.23 -12.78 -23.57
C ILE A 196 9.51 -13.25 -22.91
N HIS A 197 10.41 -12.31 -22.60
CA HIS A 197 11.63 -12.63 -21.88
C HIS A 197 11.33 -13.12 -20.45
N PRO A 198 12.05 -14.11 -19.89
CA PRO A 198 11.78 -14.62 -18.53
C PRO A 198 11.86 -13.56 -17.42
N LYS A 199 12.72 -12.54 -17.58
CA LYS A 199 12.85 -11.41 -16.65
C LYS A 199 11.80 -10.32 -16.86
N ALA A 200 10.93 -10.46 -17.86
CA ALA A 200 9.87 -9.50 -18.10
C ALA A 200 8.75 -9.69 -17.06
N GLY A 201 8.28 -8.57 -16.49
CA GLY A 201 7.22 -8.55 -15.49
C GLY A 201 5.86 -8.97 -16.05
N GLU A 202 4.83 -8.98 -15.20
CA GLU A 202 3.47 -9.45 -15.52
C GLU A 202 2.45 -8.31 -15.36
N GLY A 203 2.73 -7.14 -15.97
CA GLY A 203 1.96 -5.92 -15.76
C GLY A 203 0.46 -6.05 -16.05
N LEU A 204 0.07 -6.79 -17.10
CA LEU A 204 -1.35 -7.01 -17.39
C LEU A 204 -2.04 -7.83 -16.30
N TYR A 205 -1.40 -8.91 -15.87
CA TYR A 205 -1.93 -9.77 -14.81
C TYR A 205 -2.02 -9.01 -13.49
N SER A 206 -0.95 -8.29 -13.13
CA SER A 206 -0.89 -7.41 -11.96
C SER A 206 -2.05 -6.41 -11.96
N GLY A 207 -2.28 -5.70 -13.07
CA GLY A 207 -3.37 -4.73 -13.15
C GLY A 207 -4.75 -5.37 -12.96
N LEU A 208 -4.95 -6.61 -13.39
CA LEU A 208 -6.23 -7.31 -13.24
C LEU A 208 -6.44 -7.91 -11.86
N ILE A 209 -5.37 -8.39 -11.21
CA ILE A 209 -5.48 -8.89 -9.85
C ILE A 209 -5.83 -7.75 -8.88
N GLU A 210 -5.27 -6.56 -9.10
CA GLU A 210 -5.64 -5.34 -8.37
C GLU A 210 -7.11 -4.97 -8.55
N LYS A 211 -7.62 -4.97 -9.80
CA LYS A 211 -9.05 -4.74 -10.09
C LYS A 211 -9.95 -5.80 -9.46
N THR A 212 -9.48 -7.04 -9.40
CA THR A 212 -10.23 -8.14 -8.79
C THR A 212 -10.31 -7.98 -7.27
N CYS A 213 -9.20 -7.61 -6.62
CA CYS A 213 -9.15 -7.24 -5.21
C CYS A 213 -10.12 -6.09 -4.89
N GLU A 214 -10.09 -5.01 -5.69
CA GLU A 214 -11.01 -3.88 -5.55
C GLU A 214 -12.47 -4.32 -5.67
N ALA A 215 -12.81 -5.06 -6.73
CA ALA A 215 -14.18 -5.48 -6.97
C ALA A 215 -14.76 -6.33 -5.83
N TYR A 216 -14.00 -7.28 -5.28
CA TYR A 216 -14.47 -8.07 -4.13
C TYR A 216 -14.55 -7.26 -2.84
N THR A 217 -13.69 -6.27 -2.67
CA THR A 217 -13.74 -5.36 -1.52
C THR A 217 -15.00 -4.50 -1.57
N GLU A 218 -15.34 -3.94 -2.74
CA GLU A 218 -16.56 -3.15 -2.94
C GLU A 218 -17.84 -4.01 -2.86
N MET A 219 -17.75 -5.31 -3.13
CA MET A 219 -18.83 -6.28 -2.92
C MET A 219 -18.99 -6.75 -1.46
N ASN A 220 -18.17 -6.23 -0.52
CA ASN A 220 -18.15 -6.67 0.88
C ASN A 220 -17.99 -8.20 1.04
N ASN A 221 -17.12 -8.81 0.23
CA ASN A 221 -16.81 -10.24 0.30
C ASN A 221 -15.40 -10.46 0.86
N PRO A 222 -15.22 -10.47 2.20
CA PRO A 222 -13.89 -10.41 2.82
C PRO A 222 -13.02 -11.62 2.50
N LYS A 223 -13.61 -12.82 2.40
CA LYS A 223 -12.85 -14.06 2.11
C LYS A 223 -12.22 -14.02 0.72
N LYS A 224 -13.00 -13.63 -0.30
CA LYS A 224 -12.49 -13.53 -1.67
C LYS A 224 -11.62 -12.29 -1.86
N ALA A 225 -11.97 -11.17 -1.25
CA ALA A 225 -11.15 -9.97 -1.26
C ALA A 225 -9.76 -10.27 -0.70
N GLN A 226 -9.67 -10.92 0.46
CA GLN A 226 -8.38 -11.32 1.06
C GLN A 226 -7.51 -12.10 0.06
N GLN A 227 -8.06 -13.14 -0.56
CA GLN A 227 -7.34 -14.00 -1.50
C GLN A 227 -6.64 -13.17 -2.60
N TYR A 228 -7.38 -12.29 -3.28
CA TYR A 228 -6.87 -11.53 -4.41
C TYR A 228 -6.07 -10.30 -3.99
N CYS A 229 -6.38 -9.69 -2.84
CA CYS A 229 -5.63 -8.56 -2.31
C CYS A 229 -4.24 -8.99 -1.78
N GLU A 230 -4.13 -10.17 -1.16
CA GLU A 230 -2.84 -10.72 -0.76
C GLU A 230 -1.96 -11.02 -1.98
N GLU A 231 -2.54 -11.59 -3.05
CA GLU A 231 -1.84 -11.78 -4.32
C GLU A 231 -1.46 -10.44 -4.98
N ALA A 232 -2.36 -9.44 -4.99
CA ALA A 232 -2.05 -8.12 -5.52
C ALA A 232 -0.83 -7.48 -4.83
N LEU A 233 -0.67 -7.65 -3.52
CA LEU A 233 0.47 -7.12 -2.76
C LEU A 233 1.80 -7.81 -3.11
N THR A 234 1.81 -9.00 -3.71
CA THR A 234 3.05 -9.63 -4.18
C THR A 234 3.58 -8.98 -5.45
N TYR A 235 2.70 -8.39 -6.27
CA TYR A 235 3.08 -7.68 -7.49
C TYR A 235 3.26 -6.18 -7.26
N ASN A 236 2.36 -5.57 -6.50
CA ASN A 236 2.37 -4.16 -6.15
C ASN A 236 2.19 -4.00 -4.63
N PRO A 237 3.30 -3.91 -3.87
CA PRO A 237 3.25 -3.72 -2.42
C PRO A 237 2.56 -2.42 -1.96
N ASN A 238 2.30 -1.51 -2.89
CA ASN A 238 1.67 -0.22 -2.66
C ASN A 238 0.24 -0.15 -3.22
N CYS A 239 -0.31 -1.28 -3.68
CA CYS A 239 -1.67 -1.37 -4.19
C CYS A 239 -2.69 -0.88 -3.15
N LEU A 240 -3.33 0.25 -3.46
CA LEU A 240 -4.22 0.93 -2.54
C LEU A 240 -5.40 0.05 -2.09
N PRO A 241 -6.21 -0.55 -2.99
CA PRO A 241 -7.32 -1.42 -2.58
C PRO A 241 -6.87 -2.55 -1.64
N ALA A 242 -5.71 -3.15 -1.91
CA ALA A 242 -5.19 -4.26 -1.11
C ALA A 242 -4.68 -3.82 0.28
N LEU A 243 -4.03 -2.66 0.37
CA LEU A 243 -3.63 -2.09 1.66
C LEU A 243 -4.84 -1.72 2.51
N LEU A 244 -5.89 -1.14 1.91
CA LEU A 244 -7.13 -0.84 2.63
C LEU A 244 -7.83 -2.12 3.10
N ASN A 245 -7.89 -3.16 2.27
CA ASN A 245 -8.41 -4.46 2.67
C ASN A 245 -7.62 -5.04 3.86
N LYS A 246 -6.28 -4.99 3.81
CA LYS A 246 -5.42 -5.44 4.91
C LYS A 246 -5.65 -4.62 6.18
N ALA A 247 -5.75 -3.29 6.08
CA ALA A 247 -6.01 -2.43 7.22
C ALA A 247 -7.38 -2.74 7.86
N GLN A 248 -8.43 -2.95 7.06
CA GLN A 248 -9.74 -3.33 7.59
C GLN A 248 -9.68 -4.66 8.34
N ARG A 249 -9.00 -5.66 7.80
CA ARG A 249 -8.83 -6.96 8.46
C ARG A 249 -8.08 -6.85 9.79
N LEU A 250 -7.08 -5.97 9.88
CA LEU A 250 -6.34 -5.71 11.12
C LEU A 250 -7.22 -4.97 12.15
N ILE A 251 -8.11 -4.08 11.70
CA ILE A 251 -9.11 -3.46 12.58
C ILE A 251 -10.07 -4.53 13.11
N ASP A 252 -10.54 -5.43 12.25
CA ASP A 252 -11.47 -6.50 12.61
C ASP A 252 -10.84 -7.56 13.54
N SER A 253 -9.50 -7.66 13.57
CA SER A 253 -8.74 -8.55 14.46
C SER A 253 -8.22 -7.86 15.73
N ASP A 254 -8.66 -6.64 16.00
CA ASP A 254 -8.19 -5.79 17.12
C ASP A 254 -6.69 -5.40 17.08
N ASP A 255 -6.00 -5.62 15.95
CA ASP A 255 -4.59 -5.26 15.72
C ASP A 255 -4.44 -3.79 15.28
N PHE A 256 -4.98 -2.86 16.06
CA PHE A 256 -5.15 -1.46 15.65
C PHE A 256 -3.84 -0.72 15.36
N ASP A 257 -2.76 -0.98 16.12
CA ASP A 257 -1.44 -0.36 15.89
C ASP A 257 -0.90 -0.73 14.48
N GLN A 258 -1.05 -2.00 14.06
CA GLN A 258 -0.65 -2.44 12.73
C GLN A 258 -1.56 -1.84 11.65
N ALA A 259 -2.88 -1.77 11.90
CA ALA A 259 -3.81 -1.16 10.97
C ALA A 259 -3.43 0.29 10.65
N ILE A 260 -3.12 1.09 11.68
CA ILE A 260 -2.67 2.48 11.54
C ILE A 260 -1.38 2.55 10.72
N GLY A 261 -0.42 1.65 10.97
CA GLY A 261 0.82 1.56 10.19
C GLY A 261 0.56 1.30 8.70
N VAL A 262 -0.34 0.36 8.39
CA VAL A 262 -0.73 0.04 7.00
C VAL A 262 -1.42 1.22 6.32
N ILE A 263 -2.32 1.93 7.01
CA ILE A 263 -3.01 3.11 6.45
C ILE A 263 -2.02 4.24 6.16
N ASN A 264 -1.07 4.50 7.06
CA ASN A 264 -0.03 5.51 6.82
C ASN A 264 0.86 5.16 5.62
N ARG A 265 1.26 3.89 5.50
CA ARG A 265 1.98 3.42 4.31
C ARG A 265 1.15 3.63 3.04
N ALA A 266 -0.15 3.34 3.08
CA ALA A 266 -1.04 3.54 1.94
C ALA A 266 -1.11 5.02 1.54
N LYS A 267 -1.21 5.93 2.51
CA LYS A 267 -1.17 7.39 2.31
C LYS A 267 0.12 7.84 1.65
N ASP A 268 1.26 7.43 2.19
CA ASP A 268 2.58 7.86 1.70
C ASP A 268 2.85 7.35 0.28
N ALA A 269 2.43 6.12 -0.02
CA ALA A 269 2.67 5.51 -1.32
C ALA A 269 1.70 5.97 -2.42
N ASN A 270 0.53 6.52 -2.07
CA ASN A 270 -0.53 6.89 -3.03
C ASN A 270 -0.79 8.41 -3.11
N GLY A 271 0.17 9.23 -2.66
CA GLY A 271 0.14 10.67 -2.89
C GLY A 271 -0.82 11.46 -1.99
N GLY A 272 -1.29 10.87 -0.89
CA GLY A 272 -2.11 11.59 0.10
C GLY A 272 -3.19 10.76 0.77
N LEU A 273 -3.91 11.41 1.67
CA LEU A 273 -4.99 10.80 2.45
C LEU A 273 -6.30 10.91 1.68
N THR A 274 -6.95 9.79 1.42
CA THR A 274 -8.33 9.77 0.90
C THR A 274 -9.33 9.86 2.05
N GLN A 275 -10.58 10.28 1.77
CA GLN A 275 -11.64 10.31 2.78
C GLN A 275 -11.80 8.95 3.48
N LYS A 276 -11.81 7.85 2.71
CA LYS A 276 -11.90 6.48 3.24
C LYS A 276 -10.74 6.15 4.19
N MET A 277 -9.51 6.54 3.82
CA MET A 277 -8.36 6.35 4.72
C MET A 277 -8.50 7.17 6.00
N GLN A 278 -9.00 8.40 5.91
CA GLN A 278 -9.18 9.27 7.06
C GLN A 278 -10.19 8.67 8.05
N GLU A 279 -11.33 8.20 7.55
CA GLU A 279 -12.37 7.52 8.34
C GLU A 279 -11.81 6.25 9.01
N MET A 280 -11.07 5.42 8.25
CA MET A 280 -10.43 4.21 8.80
C MET A 280 -9.37 4.55 9.86
N LEU A 281 -8.56 5.58 9.63
CA LEU A 281 -7.53 6.02 10.57
C LEU A 281 -8.16 6.51 11.88
N GLN A 282 -9.19 7.35 11.80
CA GLN A 282 -9.92 7.85 12.96
C GLN A 282 -10.57 6.71 13.74
N ASN A 283 -11.20 5.77 13.04
CA ASN A 283 -11.79 4.58 13.66
C ASN A 283 -10.71 3.74 14.39
N ALA A 284 -9.62 3.39 13.69
CA ALA A 284 -8.53 2.60 14.26
C ALA A 284 -7.87 3.31 15.47
N GLN A 285 -7.67 4.63 15.41
CA GLN A 285 -7.13 5.41 16.53
C GLN A 285 -8.08 5.45 17.73
N SER A 286 -9.39 5.61 17.48
CA SER A 286 -10.41 5.57 18.53
C SER A 286 -10.47 4.20 19.22
N LEU A 287 -10.46 3.12 18.42
CA LEU A 287 -10.45 1.76 18.92
C LEU A 287 -9.16 1.43 19.68
N LEU A 288 -8.01 1.87 19.17
CA LEU A 288 -6.73 1.72 19.87
C LEU A 288 -6.76 2.44 21.22
N LYS A 289 -7.22 3.69 21.26
CA LYS A 289 -7.37 4.45 22.51
C LYS A 289 -8.27 3.70 23.48
N ARG A 290 -9.45 3.26 23.02
CA ARG A 290 -10.40 2.49 23.83
C ARG A 290 -9.82 1.16 24.34
N SER A 291 -9.00 0.48 23.55
CA SER A 291 -8.35 -0.79 23.94
C SER A 291 -7.28 -0.59 25.02
N LYS A 292 -6.63 0.58 25.05
CA LYS A 292 -5.63 0.95 26.05
C LYS A 292 -6.25 1.54 27.32
N GLN A 293 -7.49 2.05 27.23
CA GLN A 293 -8.24 2.55 28.37
C GLN A 293 -8.67 1.42 29.30
N LYS A 294 -8.64 1.70 30.62
CA LYS A 294 -9.17 0.77 31.62
C LYS A 294 -10.68 0.68 31.48
N ASP A 295 -11.24 -0.53 31.55
CA ASP A 295 -12.69 -0.71 31.61
C ASP A 295 -13.18 -0.60 33.07
N TYR A 296 -13.58 0.60 33.48
CA TYR A 296 -14.05 0.86 34.85
C TYR A 296 -15.34 0.12 35.20
N TYR A 297 -16.22 -0.11 34.22
CA TYR A 297 -17.46 -0.86 34.41
C TYR A 297 -17.16 -2.34 34.70
N LYS A 298 -16.22 -2.92 33.95
CA LYS A 298 -15.71 -4.27 34.20
C LYS A 298 -15.00 -4.36 35.55
N THR A 299 -14.26 -3.32 35.94
CA THR A 299 -13.58 -3.23 37.25
C THR A 299 -14.58 -3.25 38.41
N LEU A 300 -15.71 -2.53 38.29
CA LEU A 300 -16.79 -2.54 39.29
C LEU A 300 -17.75 -3.74 39.13
N GLY A 301 -17.65 -4.50 38.04
CA GLY A 301 -18.53 -5.64 37.75
C GLY A 301 -19.98 -5.24 37.46
N VAL A 302 -20.20 -4.07 36.86
CA VAL A 302 -21.53 -3.54 36.51
C VAL A 302 -21.67 -3.34 35.00
N PRO A 303 -22.88 -3.41 34.43
CA PRO A 303 -23.08 -3.11 33.01
C PRO A 303 -22.86 -1.61 32.73
N ARG A 304 -22.55 -1.26 31.47
CA ARG A 304 -22.42 0.16 31.06
C ARG A 304 -23.69 0.98 31.25
N SER A 305 -24.85 0.32 31.23
CA SER A 305 -26.15 0.93 31.52
C SER A 305 -26.41 1.17 33.01
N ALA A 306 -25.45 0.86 33.90
CA ALA A 306 -25.66 0.94 35.34
C ALA A 306 -25.93 2.38 35.80
N ASP A 307 -26.93 2.54 36.65
CA ASP A 307 -27.24 3.84 37.25
C ASP A 307 -26.28 4.18 38.42
N ALA A 308 -26.31 5.44 38.88
CA ALA A 308 -25.43 5.89 39.96
C ALA A 308 -25.60 5.10 41.26
N ARG A 309 -26.79 4.53 41.52
CA ARG A 309 -27.06 3.71 42.71
C ARG A 309 -26.41 2.34 42.59
N GLU A 310 -26.50 1.72 41.42
CA GLU A 310 -25.86 0.44 41.11
C GLU A 310 -24.34 0.53 41.18
N ILE A 311 -23.75 1.59 40.59
CA ILE A 311 -22.32 1.87 40.66
C ILE A 311 -21.86 2.03 42.12
N LYS A 312 -22.56 2.85 42.91
CA LYS A 312 -22.27 3.06 44.34
C LYS A 312 -22.44 1.80 45.19
N LYS A 313 -23.41 0.95 44.86
CA LYS A 313 -23.63 -0.33 45.53
C LYS A 313 -22.50 -1.32 45.23
N ALA A 314 -22.07 -1.41 43.97
CA ALA A 314 -20.97 -2.26 43.54
C ALA A 314 -19.65 -1.82 44.19
N PHE A 315 -19.36 -0.51 44.19
CA PHE A 315 -18.21 0.07 44.90
C PHE A 315 -18.17 -0.36 46.36
N ARG A 316 -19.25 -0.12 47.14
CA ARG A 316 -19.31 -0.51 48.56
C ARG A 316 -19.07 -1.99 48.78
N LYS A 317 -19.62 -2.85 47.92
CA LYS A 317 -19.45 -4.31 48.01
C LYS A 317 -17.98 -4.70 47.79
N LEU A 318 -17.35 -4.13 46.77
CA LEU A 318 -15.96 -4.42 46.41
C LEU A 318 -14.97 -3.83 47.43
N THR A 319 -15.20 -2.62 47.95
CA THR A 319 -14.40 -2.04 49.04
C THR A 319 -14.40 -2.94 50.29
N VAL A 320 -15.56 -3.50 50.67
CA VAL A 320 -15.63 -4.43 51.81
C VAL A 320 -14.88 -5.73 51.53
N LEU A 321 -14.89 -6.20 50.28
CA LEU A 321 -14.19 -7.43 49.89
C LEU A 321 -12.67 -7.27 49.90
N HIS A 322 -12.18 -6.13 49.42
CA HIS A 322 -10.75 -5.80 49.31
C HIS A 322 -10.17 -5.08 50.54
N HIS A 323 -10.98 -4.83 51.59
CA HIS A 323 -10.48 -4.27 52.85
C HIS A 323 -9.45 -5.20 53.48
N PRO A 324 -8.30 -4.71 54.02
CA PRO A 324 -7.21 -5.56 54.52
C PRO A 324 -7.68 -6.68 55.46
N ASP A 325 -8.58 -6.38 56.40
CA ASP A 325 -9.14 -7.37 57.33
C ASP A 325 -9.92 -8.50 56.66
N LYS A 326 -10.69 -8.20 55.60
CA LYS A 326 -11.51 -9.19 54.90
C LYS A 326 -10.77 -9.87 53.76
N ALA A 327 -9.84 -9.18 53.12
CA ALA A 327 -9.02 -9.72 52.04
C ALA A 327 -8.14 -10.87 52.56
N GLN A 328 -7.54 -10.72 53.75
CA GLN A 328 -6.80 -11.79 54.41
C GLN A 328 -7.68 -13.02 54.70
N GLN A 329 -8.91 -12.81 55.17
CA GLN A 329 -9.88 -13.90 55.42
C GLN A 329 -10.30 -14.61 54.13
N ASN A 330 -10.27 -13.92 53.00
CA ASN A 330 -10.60 -14.45 51.67
C ASN A 330 -9.38 -15.01 50.91
N GLY A 331 -8.23 -15.14 51.57
CA GLY A 331 -7.02 -15.70 50.98
C GLY A 331 -6.31 -14.81 49.96
N MET A 332 -6.62 -13.51 49.91
CA MET A 332 -5.89 -12.55 49.08
C MET A 332 -4.62 -12.07 49.81
N THR A 333 -3.54 -11.90 49.05
CA THR A 333 -2.34 -11.24 49.58
C THR A 333 -2.61 -9.75 49.82
N ALA A 334 -1.84 -9.12 50.73
CA ALA A 334 -1.96 -7.70 51.00
C ALA A 334 -1.73 -6.84 49.73
N GLU A 335 -0.84 -7.30 48.84
CA GLU A 335 -0.54 -6.62 47.58
C GLU A 335 -1.71 -6.70 46.58
N GLU A 336 -2.36 -7.86 46.45
CA GLU A 336 -3.55 -8.03 45.60
C GLU A 336 -4.74 -7.22 46.12
N ALA A 337 -4.93 -7.19 47.45
CA ALA A 337 -5.96 -6.39 48.10
C ALA A 337 -5.76 -4.90 47.82
N GLN A 338 -4.52 -4.42 47.95
CA GLN A 338 -4.17 -3.02 47.71
C GLN A 338 -4.34 -2.63 46.23
N LYS A 339 -3.85 -3.47 45.29
CA LYS A 339 -4.01 -3.23 43.85
C LYS A 339 -5.48 -3.24 43.43
N GLY A 340 -6.26 -4.20 43.93
CA GLY A 340 -7.70 -4.26 43.67
C GLY A 340 -8.44 -3.05 44.22
N MET A 341 -8.16 -2.67 45.47
CA MET A 341 -8.74 -1.48 46.10
C MET A 341 -8.42 -0.19 45.32
N ALA A 342 -7.17 -0.03 44.87
CA ALA A 342 -6.77 1.12 44.06
C ALA A 342 -7.58 1.21 42.76
N ALA A 343 -7.72 0.09 42.02
CA ALA A 343 -8.51 0.04 40.79
C ALA A 343 -10.01 0.29 41.03
N ILE A 344 -10.56 -0.20 42.15
CA ILE A 344 -11.97 0.02 42.54
C ILE A 344 -12.22 1.50 42.85
N ASN A 345 -11.30 2.15 43.59
CA ASN A 345 -11.39 3.57 43.93
C ASN A 345 -11.31 4.43 42.66
N GLU A 346 -10.34 4.16 41.79
CA GLU A 346 -10.19 4.83 40.50
C GLU A 346 -11.45 4.69 39.63
N ALA A 347 -11.99 3.47 39.54
CA ALA A 347 -13.22 3.22 38.78
C ALA A 347 -14.43 3.96 39.35
N TYR A 348 -14.55 4.08 40.67
CA TYR A 348 -15.63 4.84 41.31
C TYR A 348 -15.44 6.36 41.20
N GLU A 349 -14.21 6.85 41.17
CA GLU A 349 -13.92 8.28 40.95
C GLU A 349 -14.37 8.73 39.55
N VAL A 350 -14.21 7.86 38.55
CA VAL A 350 -14.68 8.13 37.18
C VAL A 350 -16.17 7.88 37.01
N LEU A 351 -16.68 6.72 37.45
CA LEU A 351 -18.08 6.33 37.19
C LEU A 351 -19.09 6.89 38.20
N GLY A 352 -18.62 7.31 39.38
CA GLY A 352 -19.46 7.83 40.46
C GLY A 352 -19.87 9.29 40.27
N ASP A 353 -19.15 10.04 39.44
CA ASP A 353 -19.45 11.41 39.05
C ASP A 353 -20.10 11.44 37.65
N GLU A 354 -21.18 12.20 37.51
CA GLU A 354 -22.00 12.20 36.28
C GLU A 354 -21.26 12.84 35.09
N GLU A 355 -20.45 13.88 35.33
CA GLU A 355 -19.66 14.54 34.31
C GLU A 355 -18.48 13.67 33.86
N MET A 356 -17.74 13.10 34.81
CA MET A 356 -16.61 12.21 34.54
C MET A 356 -17.08 10.93 33.84
N LYS A 357 -18.22 10.37 34.25
CA LYS A 357 -18.86 9.23 33.59
C LYS A 357 -19.25 9.58 32.15
N ALA A 358 -19.86 10.74 31.92
CA ALA A 358 -20.25 11.18 30.57
C ALA A 358 -19.03 11.35 29.65
N ARG A 359 -17.91 11.90 30.17
CA ARG A 359 -16.64 12.00 29.42
C ARG A 359 -16.06 10.63 29.10
N TYR A 360 -16.06 9.72 30.06
CA TYR A 360 -15.64 8.33 29.89
C TYR A 360 -16.49 7.58 28.86
N ASP A 361 -17.81 7.73 28.92
CA ASP A 361 -18.73 7.15 27.95
C ASP A 361 -18.58 7.78 26.54
N GLY A 362 -18.12 9.03 26.47
CA GLY A 362 -17.73 9.73 25.26
C GLY A 362 -16.34 9.35 24.68
N GLY A 363 -15.59 8.47 25.34
CA GLY A 363 -14.27 7.99 24.88
C GLY A 363 -13.07 8.81 25.39
N GLU A 364 -13.28 9.71 26.36
CA GLU A 364 -12.22 10.38 27.11
C GLU A 364 -12.02 9.71 28.46
N ASP A 365 -10.82 9.18 28.74
CA ASP A 365 -10.53 8.68 30.09
C ASP A 365 -10.09 9.85 30.96
N PRO A 366 -10.90 10.28 31.95
CA PRO A 366 -10.58 11.47 32.75
C PRO A 366 -9.35 11.28 33.65
N MET A 367 -8.92 10.03 33.85
CA MET A 367 -7.74 9.66 34.64
C MET A 367 -6.50 9.38 33.77
N ASP A 368 -6.59 9.50 32.44
CA ASP A 368 -5.45 9.30 31.56
C ASP A 368 -4.42 10.44 31.76
N PRO A 369 -3.19 10.15 32.23
CA PRO A 369 -2.15 11.16 32.45
C PRO A 369 -1.81 11.96 31.19
N GLN A 370 -2.08 11.41 30.01
CA GLN A 370 -1.77 12.00 28.72
C GLN A 370 -2.89 12.89 28.18
N SER A 371 -4.08 12.84 28.79
CA SER A 371 -5.24 13.68 28.45
C SER A 371 -5.23 15.07 29.10
N GLY A 372 -4.26 15.35 29.99
CA GLY A 372 -4.22 16.53 30.87
C GLY A 372 -3.73 17.85 30.27
N GLN A 373 -3.80 18.05 28.95
CA GLN A 373 -3.33 19.27 28.30
C GLN A 373 -4.52 20.16 27.86
N GLY A 374 -5.34 20.61 28.82
CA GLY A 374 -6.35 21.64 28.57
C GLY A 374 -7.61 21.55 29.45
N GLY A 375 -7.52 21.90 30.73
CA GLY A 375 -8.70 22.10 31.58
C GLY A 375 -8.32 22.59 32.98
N PRO A 376 -9.02 23.58 33.57
CA PRO A 376 -8.57 24.32 34.76
C PRO A 376 -8.75 23.57 36.10
N PHE A 377 -9.03 22.26 36.09
CA PHE A 377 -9.28 21.50 37.31
C PHE A 377 -8.05 20.70 37.75
N GLN A 378 -6.97 21.40 38.06
CA GLN A 378 -5.81 20.80 38.71
C GLN A 378 -6.02 20.80 40.23
N GLY A 379 -6.54 19.70 40.77
CA GLY A 379 -6.67 19.48 42.21
C GLY A 379 -7.56 18.30 42.54
N SER A 380 -6.98 17.09 42.61
CA SER A 380 -7.68 15.92 43.15
C SER A 380 -8.11 16.19 44.60
N PRO A 381 -9.40 16.05 44.98
CA PRO A 381 -9.85 16.23 46.36
C PRO A 381 -9.33 15.14 47.31
N PHE A 382 -8.72 14.08 46.75
CA PHE A 382 -8.23 12.91 47.47
C PHE A 382 -6.77 12.58 47.14
N GLY A 383 -6.03 13.52 46.56
CA GLY A 383 -4.60 13.38 46.26
C GLY A 383 -3.76 13.30 47.54
N HIS A 384 -3.59 12.08 48.05
CA HIS A 384 -2.69 11.77 49.15
C HIS A 384 -1.24 11.88 48.66
N GLY A 385 -0.57 12.97 49.04
CA GLY A 385 0.89 13.01 49.06
C GLY A 385 1.45 11.93 50.00
N PRO A 386 2.66 11.42 49.76
CA PRO A 386 3.21 10.30 50.50
C PRO A 386 3.51 10.70 51.94
N GLY A 387 2.66 10.28 52.90
CA GLY A 387 3.03 10.27 54.33
C GLY A 387 2.03 10.76 55.40
N GLY A 388 0.70 10.66 55.24
CA GLY A 388 -0.23 11.16 56.27
C GLY A 388 -1.46 10.27 56.55
N GLN A 389 -1.41 9.57 57.70
CA GLN A 389 -2.44 8.96 58.57
C GLN A 389 -3.90 8.74 58.06
N PRO A 390 -4.54 7.59 58.38
CA PRO A 390 -5.91 7.28 57.97
C PRO A 390 -6.97 8.12 58.72
N VAL A 391 -7.92 8.66 57.96
CA VAL A 391 -9.07 9.40 58.49
C VAL A 391 -10.11 8.42 59.04
N PHE A 392 -10.17 8.30 60.38
CA PHE A 392 -11.23 7.55 61.06
C PHE A 392 -12.53 8.37 61.08
N PHE A 393 -13.60 7.85 60.47
CA PHE A 393 -14.94 8.42 60.58
C PHE A 393 -15.54 8.06 61.95
N ARG A 394 -15.35 8.92 62.96
CA ARG A 394 -15.97 8.78 64.28
C ARG A 394 -17.31 9.52 64.30
N GLN A 395 -18.38 8.75 64.44
CA GLN A 395 -19.74 9.17 64.74
C GLN A 395 -19.77 10.06 65.99
N SER A 396 -20.23 11.32 65.86
CA SER A 396 -20.68 12.12 67.00
C SER A 396 -21.83 13.05 66.60
N SER A 397 -22.89 12.90 67.38
CA SER A 397 -24.09 13.72 67.49
C SER A 397 -23.79 15.22 67.74
N GLY A 398 -24.62 16.08 67.15
CA GLY A 398 -25.13 17.28 67.82
C GLY A 398 -24.54 18.64 67.40
N GLY A 399 -25.45 19.58 67.10
CA GLY A 399 -25.27 21.01 67.40
C GLY A 399 -25.10 21.90 66.18
N GLY A 400 -26.03 22.84 66.00
CA GLY A 400 -26.05 23.79 64.87
C GLY A 400 -25.10 24.97 65.04
N GLY A 401 -25.11 25.84 64.02
CA GLY A 401 -24.39 27.11 64.04
C GLY A 401 -24.16 27.64 62.64
N GLY A 402 -24.99 28.59 62.21
CA GLY A 402 -24.86 29.28 60.93
C GLY A 402 -23.64 30.21 60.86
N GLY A 403 -23.22 30.51 59.64
CA GLY A 403 -22.15 31.46 59.36
C GLY A 403 -22.21 31.96 57.93
N SER A 404 -22.86 33.11 57.75
CA SER A 404 -22.92 33.90 56.51
C SER A 404 -21.54 34.45 56.14
N PHE A 405 -21.15 34.33 54.86
CA PHE A 405 -20.01 35.07 54.30
C PHE A 405 -20.49 36.20 53.38
N LYS A 406 -20.07 37.42 53.73
CA LYS A 406 -20.30 38.69 53.01
C LYS A 406 -19.27 38.84 51.89
N PHE A 407 -19.73 39.30 50.73
CA PHE A 407 -18.88 39.83 49.66
C PHE A 407 -18.72 41.34 49.87
N GLN A 408 -17.48 41.80 50.08
CA GLN A 408 -17.14 43.23 50.17
C GLN A 408 -16.58 43.70 48.84
N GLY A 409 -17.29 44.63 48.20
CA GLY A 409 -16.87 45.30 46.99
C GLY A 409 -15.93 46.48 47.26
N GLY A 410 -15.21 46.84 46.20
CA GLY A 410 -14.47 48.08 45.99
C GLY A 410 -13.58 47.90 44.76
N GLY A 411 -13.66 48.66 43.67
CA GLY A 411 -14.40 49.88 43.34
C GLY A 411 -13.51 50.77 42.47
N GLY A 412 -14.00 51.15 41.27
CA GLY A 412 -13.59 52.33 40.47
C GLY A 412 -12.38 52.14 39.54
N PHE A 413 -12.51 52.13 38.19
CA PHE A 413 -12.76 53.22 37.19
C PHE A 413 -11.55 54.17 36.96
N PRO A 414 -11.39 54.91 35.82
CA PRO A 414 -12.23 55.01 34.60
C PRO A 414 -11.45 55.08 33.25
N GLY A 415 -12.18 55.05 32.11
CA GLY A 415 -11.67 55.62 30.85
C GLY A 415 -12.39 55.19 29.55
N GLY A 416 -13.42 55.95 29.14
CA GLY A 416 -13.88 56.01 27.73
C GLY A 416 -12.88 56.80 26.87
N PHE A 417 -12.89 56.89 25.54
CA PHE A 417 -13.90 56.79 24.46
C PHE A 417 -13.10 56.49 23.12
N PRO A 418 -13.55 56.80 21.88
CA PRO A 418 -14.36 55.93 21.01
C PRO A 418 -13.85 55.82 19.54
N PHE A 419 -14.60 55.07 18.71
CA PHE A 419 -14.71 55.09 17.23
C PHE A 419 -13.47 54.92 16.32
N GLY A 420 -13.62 54.00 15.35
CA GLY A 420 -12.79 53.81 14.16
C GLY A 420 -13.27 52.62 13.36
#